data_AF-A0A915JBC4-F1
#
_entry.id   AF-A0A915JBC4-F1
#
_cell.length_a   1.000
_cell.length_b   1.000
_cell.length_c   1.000
_cell.angle_alpha   90.00
_cell.angle_beta   90.00
_cell.angle_gamma   90.00
#
_symmetry.space_group_name_H-M   'P 1'
#
loop_
_entity.id
_entity.type
_entity.pdbx_description
1 polymer ?
#
loop_
_entity_poly.entity_id
_entity_poly.type
_entity_poly.pdbx_seq_one_letter_code
_entity_poly.pdbx_strand_id
1 'polypeptide(L)'
;MEGPTDNVNKTVTTQDHAAQAARSEAIRIVDEMKHRAATTQELPQQILSTAVQNTHANVLAVLPRKESLKRTIPNVRNQNGSAPPLPN
;
A
#
# COMPACT_ATOMS: atom_id res chain seq x y z
N MET A 1 15.92 8.71 -51.90
CA MET A 1 15.24 7.46 -51.51
C MET A 1 15.53 7.24 -50.05
N GLU A 2 14.46 7.29 -49.26
CA GLU A 2 14.26 6.57 -48.00
C GLU A 2 15.40 6.64 -46.96
N GLY A 3 15.35 7.63 -46.07
CA GLY A 3 15.99 7.50 -44.75
C GLY A 3 15.16 6.55 -43.88
N PRO A 4 15.77 5.68 -43.05
CA PRO A 4 14.99 4.81 -42.20
C PRO A 4 14.33 5.64 -41.09
N THR A 5 13.01 5.71 -41.19
CA THR A 5 12.08 6.30 -40.24
C THR A 5 12.17 5.58 -38.89
N ASP A 6 12.47 6.37 -37.87
CA ASP A 6 11.81 6.42 -36.57
C ASP A 6 10.97 5.18 -36.19
N ASN A 7 11.50 4.37 -35.29
CA ASN A 7 10.77 3.27 -34.66
C ASN A 7 10.74 3.48 -33.13
N VAL A 8 10.24 4.64 -32.69
CA VAL A 8 9.97 4.92 -31.25
C VAL A 8 8.46 4.91 -30.98
N ASN A 9 7.90 3.73 -30.72
CA ASN A 9 6.53 3.54 -30.20
C ASN A 9 6.33 2.04 -29.94
N LYS A 10 5.76 1.50 -28.86
CA LYS A 10 5.03 1.99 -27.69
C LYS A 10 5.05 0.84 -26.67
N THR A 11 5.97 0.85 -25.73
CA THR A 11 5.93 -0.10 -24.59
C THR A 11 5.80 0.63 -23.26
N VAL A 12 5.32 1.88 -23.30
CA VAL A 12 5.30 2.76 -22.12
C VAL A 12 3.90 2.88 -21.51
N THR A 13 2.82 2.60 -22.24
CA THR A 13 1.45 2.89 -21.76
C THR A 13 0.90 1.82 -20.81
N THR A 14 1.14 0.53 -21.09
CA THR A 14 0.55 -0.57 -20.30
C THR A 14 1.27 -0.79 -18.98
N GLN A 15 2.58 -0.59 -18.95
CA GLN A 15 3.38 -0.69 -17.73
C GLN A 15 3.04 0.45 -16.76
N ASP A 16 2.81 1.66 -17.29
CA ASP A 16 2.42 2.81 -16.48
C ASP A 16 1.04 2.64 -15.85
N HIS A 17 0.05 2.16 -16.62
CA HIS A 17 -1.28 1.85 -16.08
C HIS A 17 -1.25 0.79 -14.99
N ALA A 18 -0.49 -0.29 -15.18
CA ALA A 18 -0.35 -1.35 -14.18
C ALA A 18 0.38 -0.86 -12.91
N ALA A 19 1.43 -0.05 -13.08
CA ALA A 19 2.15 0.56 -11.97
C ALA A 19 1.29 1.58 -11.21
N GLN A 20 0.50 2.38 -11.92
CA GLN A 20 -0.39 3.37 -11.34
C GLN A 20 -1.56 2.71 -10.60
N ALA A 21 -2.11 1.63 -11.14
CA ALA A 21 -3.10 0.81 -10.44
C ALA A 21 -2.52 0.21 -9.16
N ALA A 22 -1.29 -0.32 -9.22
CA ALA A 22 -0.62 -0.88 -8.06
C ALA A 22 -0.37 0.17 -6.96
N ARG A 23 0.05 1.39 -7.34
CA ARG A 23 0.23 2.50 -6.39
C ARG A 23 -1.08 2.93 -5.75
N SER A 24 -2.14 3.05 -6.54
CA SER A 24 -3.47 3.42 -6.05
C SER A 24 -3.98 2.40 -5.03
N GLU A 25 -3.78 1.12 -5.31
CA GLU A 25 -4.15 0.04 -4.41
C GLU A 25 -3.29 0.02 -3.13
N ALA A 26 -1.99 0.25 -3.25
CA ALA A 26 -1.11 0.37 -2.09
C ALA A 26 -1.52 1.51 -1.15
N ILE A 27 -1.97 2.65 -1.69
CA ILE A 27 -2.51 3.76 -0.89
C ILE A 27 -3.78 3.32 -0.14
N ARG A 28 -4.70 2.62 -0.81
CA ARG A 28 -5.92 2.09 -0.18
C ARG A 28 -5.62 1.11 0.95
N ILE A 29 -4.68 0.19 0.74
CA ILE A 29 -4.23 -0.75 1.78
C ILE A 29 -3.71 0.01 3.00
N VAL A 30 -2.85 1.01 2.79
CA VAL A 30 -2.31 1.83 3.89
C VAL A 30 -3.43 2.59 4.60
N ASP A 31 -4.40 3.14 3.87
CA ASP A 31 -5.53 3.85 4.47
C ASP A 31 -6.42 2.92 5.30
N GLU A 32 -6.72 1.72 4.78
CA GLU A 32 -7.47 0.69 5.51
C GLU A 32 -6.74 0.27 6.78
N MET A 33 -5.42 0.09 6.73
CA MET A 33 -4.61 -0.19 7.92
C MET A 33 -4.73 0.92 8.97
N LYS A 34 -4.70 2.19 8.56
CA LYS A 34 -4.87 3.33 9.48
C LYS A 34 -6.27 3.36 10.06
N HIS A 35 -7.29 3.12 9.22
CA HIS A 35 -8.67 3.07 9.66
C HIS A 35 -8.88 1.98 10.71
N ARG A 36 -8.45 0.74 10.43
CA ARG A 36 -8.50 -0.37 11.39
C ARG A 36 -7.70 -0.07 12.65
N ALA A 37 -6.51 0.52 12.53
CA ALA A 37 -5.71 0.92 13.69
C ALA A 37 -6.48 1.90 14.60
N ALA A 38 -7.26 2.81 14.02
CA ALA A 38 -8.06 3.77 14.77
C ALA A 38 -9.35 3.18 15.37
N THR A 39 -9.95 2.17 14.75
CA THR A 39 -11.30 1.68 15.10
C THR A 39 -11.32 0.32 15.78
N THR A 40 -10.26 -0.48 15.70
CA THR A 40 -10.22 -1.85 16.23
C THR A 40 -9.13 -2.01 17.30
N GLN A 41 -9.25 -3.08 18.11
CA GLN A 41 -8.24 -3.50 19.09
C GLN A 41 -7.22 -4.50 18.51
N GLU A 42 -7.16 -4.64 17.18
CA GLU A 42 -6.26 -5.62 16.56
C GLU A 42 -4.79 -5.26 16.82
N LEU A 43 -3.95 -6.28 17.03
CA LEU A 43 -2.50 -6.11 17.13
C LEU A 43 -1.93 -5.58 15.81
N PRO A 44 -0.84 -4.80 15.81
CA PRO A 44 -0.27 -4.24 14.58
C PRO A 44 0.10 -5.31 13.55
N GLN A 45 0.52 -6.49 14.03
CA GLN A 45 0.81 -7.63 13.18
C GLN A 45 -0.45 -8.21 12.53
N GLN A 46 -1.58 -8.25 13.25
CA GLN A 46 -2.84 -8.75 12.69
C GLN A 46 -3.37 -7.80 11.61
N ILE A 47 -3.40 -6.49 11.89
CA ILE A 47 -3.83 -5.47 10.92
C ILE A 47 -2.97 -5.57 9.65
N LEU A 48 -1.65 -5.65 9.81
CA LEU A 48 -0.74 -5.78 8.68
C LEU A 48 -0.96 -7.09 7.91
N SER A 49 -1.00 -8.22 8.61
CA SER A 49 -1.17 -9.54 7.98
C SER A 49 -2.47 -9.59 7.17
N THR A 50 -3.57 -9.11 7.74
CA THR A 50 -4.87 -9.07 7.07
C THR A 50 -4.85 -8.14 5.86
N ALA A 51 -4.22 -6.96 5.99
CA ALA A 51 -4.14 -5.98 4.92
C ALA A 51 -3.34 -6.49 3.70
N VAL A 52 -2.31 -7.33 3.92
CA VAL A 52 -1.48 -7.86 2.83
C VAL A 52 -1.90 -9.26 2.34
N GLN A 53 -2.77 -9.97 3.07
CA GLN A 53 -3.09 -11.38 2.81
C GLN A 53 -3.62 -11.65 1.39
N ASN A 54 -4.45 -10.75 0.85
CA ASN A 54 -5.04 -10.89 -0.49
C ASN A 54 -4.46 -9.89 -1.49
N THR A 55 -3.28 -9.33 -1.19
CA THR A 55 -2.65 -8.31 -2.04
C THR A 55 -1.79 -8.94 -3.13
N HIS A 56 -1.97 -8.48 -4.36
CA HIS A 56 -1.19 -8.98 -5.50
C HIS A 56 0.29 -8.57 -5.42
N ALA A 57 1.20 -9.40 -5.93
CA ALA A 57 2.64 -9.20 -5.79
C ALA A 57 3.16 -7.86 -6.35
N ASN A 58 2.53 -7.35 -7.41
CA ASN A 58 2.85 -6.02 -7.98
C ASN A 58 2.51 -4.86 -7.01
N VAL A 59 1.45 -5.00 -6.21
CA VAL A 59 1.07 -4.05 -5.16
C VAL A 59 2.02 -4.19 -3.98
N LEU A 60 2.36 -5.42 -3.58
CA LEU A 60 3.35 -5.68 -2.52
C LEU A 60 4.72 -5.03 -2.83
N ALA A 61 5.11 -4.99 -4.11
CA ALA A 61 6.36 -4.38 -4.55
C ALA A 61 6.39 -2.85 -4.40
N VAL A 62 5.23 -2.19 -4.38
CA VAL A 62 5.11 -0.73 -4.23
C VAL A 62 4.68 -0.30 -2.83
N LEU A 63 4.34 -1.24 -1.95
CA LEU A 63 4.02 -0.93 -0.55
C LEU A 63 5.26 -0.39 0.19
N PRO A 64 5.05 0.49 1.18
CA PRO A 64 6.09 0.85 2.13
C PRO A 64 6.65 -0.40 2.81
N ARG A 65 7.91 -0.34 3.26
CA ARG A 65 8.54 -1.45 3.99
C ARG A 65 7.69 -1.84 5.21
N LYS A 66 7.65 -3.15 5.49
CA LYS A 66 6.90 -3.75 6.60
C LYS A 66 7.08 -3.01 7.94
N GLU A 67 8.31 -2.61 8.26
CA GLU A 67 8.61 -1.90 9.50
C GLU A 67 8.02 -0.49 9.54
N SER A 68 7.99 0.22 8.41
CA SER A 68 7.31 1.53 8.30
C SER A 68 5.80 1.39 8.51
N LEU A 69 5.18 0.35 7.93
CA LEU A 69 3.77 0.05 8.12
C LEU A 69 3.44 -0.28 9.58
N LYS A 70 4.26 -1.12 10.23
CA LYS A 70 4.12 -1.46 11.66
C LYS A 70 4.25 -0.25 12.57
N ARG A 71 5.10 0.73 12.24
CA ARG A 71 5.24 1.99 13.00
C ARG A 71 4.08 2.95 12.78
N THR A 72 3.40 2.87 11.64
CA THR A 72 2.26 3.72 11.32
C THR A 72 1.08 3.43 12.25
N ILE A 73 0.84 2.16 12.58
CA ILE A 73 -0.28 1.71 13.43
C ILE A 73 -0.27 2.34 14.83
N PRO A 74 0.79 2.21 15.66
CA PRO A 74 0.83 2.85 16.98
C PRO A 74 0.86 4.38 16.87
N ASN A 75 1.44 4.94 15.80
CA ASN A 75 1.43 6.38 15.59
C ASN A 75 0.00 6.91 15.34
N VAL A 76 -0.79 6.23 14.51
CA VAL A 76 -2.20 6.58 14.30
C VAL A 76 -3.00 6.46 15.59
N ARG A 77 -2.77 5.40 16.38
CA ARG A 77 -3.43 5.24 17.68
C ARG A 77 -3.06 6.32 18.69
N ASN A 78 -1.81 6.76 18.71
CA ASN A 78 -1.39 7.84 19.60
C ASN A 78 -1.93 9.21 19.13
N GLN A 79 -2.10 9.40 17.81
CA GLN A 79 -2.69 10.63 17.25
C GLN A 79 -4.21 10.67 17.47
N ASN A 80 -4.89 9.54 17.32
CA ASN A 80 -6.30 9.40 17.71
C ASN A 80 -6.37 9.04 19.19
N GLY A 81 -6.41 10.03 20.08
CA GLY A 81 -6.55 9.85 21.53
C GLY A 81 -7.79 9.06 22.01
N SER A 82 -8.65 8.60 21.08
CA SER A 82 -9.79 7.71 21.29
C SER A 82 -9.60 6.30 20.69
N ALA A 83 -8.42 5.98 20.18
CA ALA A 83 -8.15 4.65 19.65
C ALA A 83 -8.14 3.62 20.79
N PRO A 84 -8.73 2.44 20.58
CA PRO A 84 -8.91 1.50 21.67
C PRO A 84 -7.55 0.86 22.05
N PRO A 85 -7.32 0.58 23.35
CA PRO A 85 -6.05 0.06 23.83
C PRO A 85 -5.77 -1.32 23.23
N LEU A 86 -4.50 -1.59 22.96
CA LEU A 86 -4.05 -2.89 22.53
C LEU A 86 -4.31 -3.94 23.62
N PRO A 87 -4.76 -5.15 23.26
CA PRO A 87 -4.84 -6.25 24.23
C PRO A 87 -3.43 -6.56 24.75
N ASN A 88 -3.33 -6.73 26.07
CA ASN A 88 -2.11 -7.16 26.77
C ASN A 88 -1.73 -8.61 26.43
#